data_AF-A0A7C7RJI2-F1
#
_entry.id   AF-A0A7C7RJI2-F1
#
_cell.length_a   1.000
_cell.length_b   1.000
_cell.length_c   1.000
_cell.angle_alpha   90.00
_cell.angle_beta   90.00
_cell.angle_gamma   90.00
#
_symmetry.space_group_name_H-M   'P 1'
#
loop_
_entity.id
_entity.type
_entity.pdbx_description
1 polymer ?
#
loop_
_entity_poly.entity_id
_entity_poly.type
_entity_poly.pdbx_seq_one_letter_code
_entity_poly.pdbx_strand_id
1 'polypeptide(L)'
;MSGLGKGIAAASIGKLLKDMGFKVIPIKFDGYLNMDAGTMNPYEHGEVFVLEDGAECDMDLGTYERFLDVDLFGENNITSGKLFYNVIQRERKGEYLGQTVQFIPHVTEEAKSWIREVARKQKADIVLIEVGGTVGDIENAYFIEAIRELALEEGRENFFFVHVTLIPVIDPVGEQKSKPTQHSVSVLRSIGIQPDMIVGRCRKPLTSKVKRKISLFCDVPEEAVISDHDVESIYRVPFLFKEQGVHEIIVRKLGLKPKKKEVLRYWEEILSRCDITSQEVRIAIVGKYTGLKDSYASLIEAIRHAEMHLGVKARIKWVESTDIEERSPEELLSEVSGVIVPGGFGKRGVEGKISAIEHARVNRIPYLGLCFGMQLAVVEFA
;
A
#
# COMPACT_ATOMS: atom_id res chain seq x y z
N MET A 1 -2.66 4.97 -14.93
CA MET A 1 -3.69 4.09 -14.35
C MET A 1 -3.31 3.89 -12.91
N SER A 2 -4.15 4.35 -11.98
CA SER A 2 -4.04 4.07 -10.54
C SER A 2 -4.38 2.59 -10.27
N GLY A 3 -4.02 2.07 -9.10
CA GLY A 3 -4.34 0.68 -8.71
C GLY A 3 -3.50 -0.42 -9.36
N LEU A 4 -2.36 -0.10 -9.99
CA LEU A 4 -1.47 -1.11 -10.61
C LEU A 4 -0.64 -1.95 -9.61
N GLY A 5 -0.80 -1.73 -8.30
CA GLY A 5 0.03 -2.36 -7.28
C GLY A 5 1.32 -1.62 -6.96
N LYS A 6 1.36 -0.28 -7.12
CA LYS A 6 2.53 0.55 -6.79
C LYS A 6 2.97 0.39 -5.33
N GLY A 7 2.03 0.44 -4.39
CA GLY A 7 2.30 0.22 -2.96
C GLY A 7 2.95 -1.14 -2.69
N ILE A 8 2.44 -2.22 -3.30
CA ILE A 8 3.03 -3.57 -3.15
C ILE A 8 4.44 -3.65 -3.75
N ALA A 9 4.65 -3.06 -4.93
CA ALA A 9 5.98 -3.02 -5.55
C ALA A 9 6.97 -2.23 -4.68
N ALA A 10 6.58 -1.04 -4.19
CA ALA A 10 7.39 -0.21 -3.31
C ALA A 10 7.69 -0.93 -1.99
N ALA A 11 6.67 -1.48 -1.32
CA ALA A 11 6.82 -2.24 -0.08
C ALA A 11 7.73 -3.47 -0.25
N SER A 12 7.64 -4.16 -1.40
CA SER A 12 8.52 -5.30 -1.73
C SER A 12 9.98 -4.87 -1.91
N ILE A 13 10.22 -3.74 -2.59
CA ILE A 13 11.57 -3.16 -2.71
C ILE A 13 12.10 -2.78 -1.33
N GLY A 14 11.28 -2.08 -0.53
CA GLY A 14 11.65 -1.67 0.82
C GLY A 14 11.97 -2.87 1.71
N LYS A 15 11.22 -3.96 1.59
CA LYS A 15 11.49 -5.20 2.34
C LYS A 15 12.85 -5.80 1.99
N LEU A 16 13.19 -5.89 0.70
CA LEU A 16 14.50 -6.39 0.28
C LEU A 16 15.64 -5.54 0.84
N LEU A 17 15.50 -4.21 0.78
CA LEU A 17 16.50 -3.28 1.32
C LEU A 17 16.58 -3.34 2.86
N LYS A 18 15.44 -3.49 3.56
CA LYS A 18 15.42 -3.70 5.02
C LYS A 18 16.17 -4.97 5.39
N ASP A 19 15.96 -6.06 4.67
CA ASP A 19 16.63 -7.33 4.96
C ASP A 19 18.13 -7.30 4.67
N MET A 20 18.59 -6.44 3.75
CA MET A 20 20.00 -6.11 3.56
C MET A 20 20.60 -5.28 4.71
N GLY A 21 19.78 -4.90 5.70
CA GLY A 21 20.16 -4.22 6.94
C GLY A 21 20.07 -2.70 6.89
N PHE A 22 19.39 -2.12 5.90
CA PHE A 22 19.15 -0.68 5.85
C PHE A 22 17.91 -0.31 6.67
N LYS A 23 17.94 0.87 7.31
CA LYS A 23 16.73 1.48 7.89
C LYS A 23 15.96 2.19 6.78
N VAL A 24 14.93 1.51 6.26
CA VAL A 24 14.07 2.00 5.18
C VAL A 24 12.83 2.66 5.79
N ILE A 25 12.60 3.93 5.47
CA ILE A 25 11.44 4.69 5.94
C ILE A 25 10.55 5.08 4.74
N PRO A 26 9.31 4.60 4.67
CA PRO A 26 8.39 4.93 3.59
C PRO A 26 7.76 6.31 3.81
N ILE A 27 7.50 7.02 2.71
CA ILE A 27 6.65 8.20 2.67
C ILE A 27 5.67 8.04 1.50
N LYS A 28 4.38 8.19 1.77
CA LYS A 28 3.32 8.17 0.75
C LYS A 28 2.87 9.58 0.44
N PHE A 29 2.86 9.94 -0.84
CA PHE A 29 2.24 11.16 -1.34
C PHE A 29 0.89 10.85 -1.95
N ASP A 30 -0.14 11.55 -1.49
CA ASP A 30 -1.50 11.43 -1.99
C ASP A 30 -1.97 12.76 -2.59
N GLY A 31 -2.41 12.71 -3.85
CA GLY A 31 -2.84 13.88 -4.63
C GLY A 31 -4.23 14.43 -4.26
N TYR A 32 -4.91 13.85 -3.28
CA TYR A 32 -6.23 14.32 -2.84
C TYR A 32 -6.13 15.47 -1.84
N LEU A 33 -7.16 16.32 -1.82
CA LEU A 33 -7.21 17.54 -0.99
C LEU A 33 -7.59 17.30 0.47
N ASN A 34 -8.08 16.12 0.81
CA ASN A 34 -8.38 15.76 2.19
C ASN A 34 -7.12 15.88 3.07
N MET A 35 -7.29 16.35 4.30
CA MET A 35 -6.18 16.43 5.27
C MET A 35 -5.75 15.04 5.74
N ASP A 36 -6.67 14.10 5.76
CA ASP A 36 -6.52 12.73 6.22
C ASP A 36 -7.60 11.85 5.54
N ALA A 37 -7.54 10.54 5.77
CA ALA A 37 -8.53 9.62 5.22
C ALA A 37 -9.84 9.57 6.03
N GLY A 38 -9.91 10.22 7.19
CA GLY A 38 -11.01 10.11 8.15
C GLY A 38 -12.36 10.59 7.62
N THR A 39 -12.35 11.59 6.74
CA THR A 39 -13.57 12.11 6.12
C THR A 39 -13.96 11.39 4.83
N MET A 40 -13.18 10.40 4.40
CA MET A 40 -13.38 9.71 3.12
C MET A 40 -14.33 8.53 3.31
N ASN A 41 -15.15 8.26 2.29
CA ASN A 41 -16.06 7.13 2.32
C ASN A 41 -15.26 5.82 2.11
N PRO A 42 -15.32 4.83 3.02
CA PRO A 42 -14.58 3.59 2.87
C PRO A 42 -14.96 2.76 1.61
N TYR A 43 -16.12 3.05 1.01
CA TYR A 43 -16.51 2.45 -0.28
C TYR A 43 -15.73 3.00 -1.48
N GLU A 44 -15.26 4.24 -1.40
CA GLU A 44 -14.58 4.91 -2.51
C GLU A 44 -13.07 4.71 -2.43
N HIS A 45 -12.54 4.61 -1.21
CA HIS A 45 -11.10 4.68 -0.96
C HIS A 45 -10.53 3.52 -0.13
N GLY A 46 -11.35 2.51 0.18
CA GLY A 46 -10.92 1.37 0.99
C GLY A 46 -10.93 1.66 2.48
N GLU A 47 -10.23 0.86 3.27
CA GLU A 47 -10.14 1.09 4.72
C GLU A 47 -9.38 2.38 5.05
N VAL A 48 -9.79 3.04 6.13
CA VAL A 48 -8.98 4.06 6.80
C VAL A 48 -8.00 3.32 7.71
N PHE A 49 -6.71 3.47 7.46
CA PHE A 49 -5.67 2.91 8.31
C PHE A 49 -5.32 3.92 9.41
N VAL A 50 -5.08 3.43 10.63
CA VAL A 50 -4.74 4.29 11.79
C VAL A 50 -3.32 3.96 12.22
N LEU A 51 -2.47 4.97 12.24
CA LEU A 51 -1.06 4.89 12.60
C LEU A 51 -0.85 4.97 14.12
N GLU A 52 0.39 4.74 14.57
CA GLU A 52 0.76 4.67 15.99
C GLU A 52 0.45 5.99 16.75
N ASP A 53 0.59 7.14 16.09
CA ASP A 53 0.23 8.45 16.66
C ASP A 53 -1.27 8.81 16.54
N GLY A 54 -2.09 7.86 16.08
CA GLY A 54 -3.52 8.04 15.85
C GLY A 54 -3.87 8.78 14.56
N ALA A 55 -2.89 9.03 13.69
CA ALA A 55 -3.17 9.64 12.39
C ALA A 55 -3.96 8.68 11.48
N GLU A 56 -5.03 9.19 10.87
CA GLU A 56 -5.86 8.47 9.90
C GLU A 56 -5.29 8.67 8.49
N CYS A 57 -5.00 7.57 7.79
CA CYS A 57 -4.34 7.61 6.48
C CYS A 57 -4.87 6.55 5.51
N ASP A 58 -4.35 6.60 4.28
CA ASP A 58 -4.62 5.62 3.23
C ASP A 58 -4.12 4.21 3.62
N MET A 59 -4.82 3.17 3.12
CA MET A 59 -4.51 1.76 3.38
C MET A 59 -3.12 1.31 2.91
N ASP A 60 -2.51 2.02 1.96
CA ASP A 60 -1.15 1.75 1.49
C ASP A 60 -0.12 1.84 2.64
N LEU A 61 -0.36 2.68 3.66
CA LEU A 61 0.51 2.82 4.83
C LEU A 61 0.54 1.52 5.65
N GLY A 62 -0.60 0.86 5.83
CA GLY A 62 -0.66 -0.45 6.48
C GLY A 62 0.11 -1.51 5.71
N THR A 63 0.18 -1.40 4.37
CA THR A 63 1.01 -2.31 3.56
C THR A 63 2.49 -2.10 3.85
N TYR A 64 2.93 -0.86 4.02
CA TYR A 64 4.30 -0.58 4.42
C TYR A 64 4.60 -1.12 5.81
N GLU A 65 3.73 -0.92 6.81
CA GLU A 65 3.95 -1.48 8.15
C GLU A 65 4.04 -3.01 8.12
N ARG A 66 3.13 -3.68 7.40
CA ARG A 66 3.14 -5.15 7.25
C ARG A 66 4.41 -5.68 6.59
N PHE A 67 4.92 -4.99 5.57
CA PHE A 67 6.10 -5.44 4.83
C PHE A 67 7.38 -5.07 5.54
N LEU A 68 7.46 -3.84 6.04
CA LEU A 68 8.66 -3.27 6.60
C LEU A 68 8.74 -3.48 8.09
N ASP A 69 7.71 -3.95 8.80
CA ASP A 69 7.75 -4.21 10.25
C ASP A 69 8.38 -3.01 10.99
N VAL A 70 7.74 -1.85 10.82
CA VAL A 70 8.07 -0.55 11.42
C VAL A 70 6.77 0.17 11.73
N ASP A 71 6.77 0.94 12.81
CA ASP A 71 5.67 1.84 13.14
C ASP A 71 5.82 3.12 12.32
N LEU A 72 4.74 3.53 11.65
CA LEU A 72 4.67 4.78 10.91
C LEU A 72 3.84 5.80 11.68
N PHE A 73 4.02 7.07 11.30
CA PHE A 73 3.39 8.22 11.94
C PHE A 73 2.71 9.10 10.89
N GLY A 74 1.86 10.04 11.31
CA GLY A 74 1.15 10.94 10.40
C GLY A 74 2.05 11.75 9.46
N GLU A 75 3.33 11.91 9.80
CA GLU A 75 4.35 12.54 8.95
C GLU A 75 4.80 11.67 7.75
N ASN A 76 4.56 10.35 7.78
CA ASN A 76 4.83 9.43 6.68
C ASN A 76 3.77 9.48 5.57
N ASN A 77 2.65 10.16 5.79
CA ASN A 77 1.61 10.38 4.77
C ASN A 77 1.44 11.88 4.48
N ILE A 78 1.82 12.30 3.28
CA ILE A 78 1.64 13.69 2.82
C ILE A 78 0.49 13.73 1.82
N THR A 79 -0.52 14.53 2.12
CA THR A 79 -1.62 14.82 1.21
C THR A 79 -1.49 16.23 0.65
N SER A 80 -2.11 16.50 -0.49
CA SER A 80 -2.24 17.86 -1.03
C SER A 80 -2.89 18.81 -0.04
N GLY A 81 -3.88 18.32 0.71
CA GLY A 81 -4.55 19.05 1.78
C GLY A 81 -3.56 19.56 2.82
N LYS A 82 -2.77 18.65 3.43
CA LYS A 82 -1.75 18.99 4.43
C LYS A 82 -0.74 19.98 3.86
N LEU A 83 -0.26 19.72 2.65
CA LEU A 83 0.77 20.52 2.00
C LEU A 83 0.29 21.97 1.76
N PHE A 84 -0.88 22.14 1.13
CA PHE A 84 -1.44 23.46 0.87
C PHE A 84 -1.85 24.18 2.14
N TYR A 85 -2.40 23.46 3.12
CA TYR A 85 -2.72 24.03 4.42
C TYR A 85 -1.49 24.65 5.07
N ASN A 86 -0.38 23.92 5.14
CA ASN A 86 0.87 24.42 5.72
C ASN A 86 1.38 25.67 4.99
N VAL A 87 1.44 25.62 3.66
CA VAL A 87 1.90 26.76 2.84
C VAL A 87 1.03 28.00 3.09
N ILE A 88 -0.30 27.84 3.11
CA ILE A 88 -1.24 28.94 3.39
C ILE A 88 -1.09 29.45 4.82
N GLN A 89 -0.91 28.58 5.82
CA GLN A 89 -0.73 28.99 7.21
C GLN A 89 0.55 29.82 7.40
N ARG A 90 1.66 29.42 6.77
CA ARG A 90 2.92 30.18 6.81
C ARG A 90 2.78 31.54 6.14
N GLU A 91 2.04 31.60 5.02
CA GLU A 91 1.73 32.86 4.36
C GLU A 91 0.92 33.80 5.26
N ARG A 92 -0.15 33.30 5.90
CA ARG A 92 -0.98 34.10 6.83
C ARG A 92 -0.20 34.59 8.06
N LYS A 93 0.85 33.87 8.48
CA LYS A 93 1.76 34.27 9.56
C LYS A 93 2.82 35.29 9.12
N GLY A 94 2.89 35.61 7.83
CA GLY A 94 3.88 36.54 7.28
C GLY A 94 5.27 35.94 7.09
N GLU A 95 5.42 34.61 7.12
CA GLU A 95 6.72 33.94 7.04
C GLU A 95 7.41 34.13 5.67
N TYR A 96 6.65 34.44 4.62
CA TYR A 96 7.17 34.77 3.29
C TYR A 96 7.49 36.25 3.09
N LEU A 97 7.47 37.07 4.15
CA LEU A 97 7.89 38.48 4.13
C LEU A 97 7.22 39.34 3.04
N GLY A 98 5.94 39.06 2.75
CA GLY A 98 5.15 39.79 1.75
C GLY A 98 5.42 39.41 0.30
N GLN A 99 6.22 38.37 0.04
CA GLN A 99 6.44 37.85 -1.31
C GLN A 99 5.21 37.08 -1.82
N THR A 100 5.07 37.01 -3.15
CA THR A 100 4.03 36.22 -3.82
C THR A 100 4.27 34.74 -3.60
N VAL A 101 3.32 34.06 -2.97
CA VAL A 101 3.36 32.60 -2.78
C VAL A 101 2.90 31.88 -4.05
N GLN A 102 3.64 30.85 -4.44
CA GLN A 102 3.52 30.13 -5.72
C GLN A 102 3.78 28.63 -5.53
N PHE A 103 3.35 27.80 -6.49
CA PHE A 103 3.65 26.36 -6.46
C PHE A 103 5.16 26.08 -6.45
N ILE A 104 5.92 26.79 -7.29
CA ILE A 104 7.38 26.78 -7.28
C ILE A 104 7.84 28.18 -6.85
N PRO A 105 8.68 28.32 -5.81
CA PRO A 105 9.27 27.24 -5.02
C PRO A 105 8.44 26.82 -3.79
N HIS A 106 7.39 27.57 -3.39
CA HIS A 106 6.87 27.45 -2.01
C HIS A 106 6.21 26.09 -1.70
N VAL A 107 5.40 25.55 -2.62
CA VAL A 107 4.77 24.23 -2.43
C VAL A 107 5.81 23.11 -2.59
N THR A 108 6.70 23.20 -3.58
CA THR A 108 7.76 22.21 -3.77
C THR A 108 8.73 22.19 -2.60
N GLU A 109 9.09 23.36 -2.06
CA GLU A 109 9.96 23.50 -0.89
C GLU A 109 9.34 22.94 0.38
N GLU A 110 8.03 23.12 0.59
CA GLU A 110 7.34 22.48 1.72
C GLU A 110 7.42 20.96 1.64
N ALA A 111 7.20 20.38 0.45
CA ALA A 111 7.30 18.92 0.26
C ALA A 111 8.73 18.40 0.46
N LYS A 112 9.74 19.10 -0.09
CA LYS A 112 11.16 18.77 0.08
C LYS A 112 11.59 18.85 1.54
N SER A 113 11.22 19.93 2.23
CA SER A 113 11.51 20.15 3.65
C SER A 113 10.88 19.05 4.51
N TRP A 114 9.65 18.64 4.21
CA TRP A 114 8.97 17.55 4.90
C TRP A 114 9.71 16.21 4.74
N ILE A 115 10.11 15.84 3.51
CA ILE A 115 10.91 14.62 3.25
C ILE A 115 12.18 14.62 4.10
N ARG A 116 12.93 15.74 4.09
CA ARG A 116 14.17 15.88 4.87
C ARG A 116 13.93 15.74 6.37
N GLU A 117 12.84 16.32 6.86
CA GLU A 117 12.49 16.28 8.27
C GLU A 117 12.20 14.85 8.74
N VAL A 118 11.37 14.11 7.99
CA VAL A 118 11.06 12.70 8.26
C VAL A 118 12.33 11.85 8.24
N ALA A 119 13.16 12.02 7.20
CA ALA A 119 14.44 11.32 7.08
C ALA A 119 15.34 11.52 8.31
N ARG A 120 15.44 12.76 8.79
CA ARG A 120 16.25 13.14 9.95
C ARG A 120 15.67 12.60 11.26
N LYS A 121 14.37 12.82 11.52
CA LYS A 121 13.69 12.37 12.75
C LYS A 121 13.78 10.87 12.92
N GLN A 122 13.49 10.14 11.83
CA GLN A 122 13.47 8.68 11.84
C GLN A 122 14.85 8.07 11.56
N LYS A 123 15.90 8.87 11.37
CA LYS A 123 17.29 8.44 11.13
C LYS A 123 17.38 7.41 9.98
N ALA A 124 16.69 7.69 8.88
CA ALA A 124 16.59 6.78 7.74
C ALA A 124 17.95 6.61 7.04
N ASP A 125 18.30 5.37 6.69
CA ASP A 125 19.38 5.12 5.71
C ASP A 125 18.84 5.36 4.28
N ILE A 126 17.57 5.00 4.05
CA ILE A 126 16.87 5.11 2.76
C ILE A 126 15.45 5.63 3.02
N VAL A 127 15.03 6.66 2.30
CA VAL A 127 13.63 7.09 2.23
C VAL A 127 12.99 6.51 0.98
N LEU A 128 11.93 5.74 1.15
CA LEU A 128 11.17 5.15 0.05
C LEU A 128 9.94 6.02 -0.21
N ILE A 129 9.97 6.84 -1.26
CA ILE A 129 8.88 7.76 -1.59
C ILE A 129 7.97 7.14 -2.65
N GLU A 130 6.70 6.92 -2.32
CA GLU A 130 5.68 6.53 -3.29
C GLU A 130 4.81 7.74 -3.64
N VAL A 131 4.79 8.09 -4.93
CA VAL A 131 3.88 9.11 -5.45
C VAL A 131 2.58 8.46 -5.91
N GLY A 132 1.48 8.86 -5.30
CA GLY A 132 0.12 8.48 -5.66
C GLY A 132 -0.28 8.90 -7.09
N GLY A 133 -1.48 8.47 -7.50
CA GLY A 133 -2.05 8.75 -8.83
C GLY A 133 -1.21 8.25 -10.02
N THR A 134 -1.29 8.95 -11.16
CA THR A 134 -0.55 8.63 -12.39
C THR A 134 0.33 9.80 -12.82
N VAL A 135 1.54 9.49 -13.31
CA VAL A 135 2.40 10.48 -13.98
C VAL A 135 1.66 11.09 -15.17
N GLY A 136 1.61 12.43 -15.20
CA GLY A 136 0.86 13.22 -16.17
C GLY A 136 -0.41 13.84 -15.61
N ASP A 137 -0.89 13.38 -14.45
CA ASP A 137 -2.04 13.97 -13.77
C ASP A 137 -1.63 15.26 -13.04
N ILE A 138 -2.49 16.28 -13.11
CA ILE A 138 -2.26 17.59 -12.49
C ILE A 138 -2.12 17.47 -10.96
N GLU A 139 -2.90 16.57 -10.36
CA GLU A 139 -2.98 16.39 -8.91
C GLU A 139 -1.63 16.01 -8.26
N ASN A 140 -0.70 15.41 -9.01
CA ASN A 140 0.61 14.97 -8.50
C ASN A 140 1.79 15.77 -9.09
N ALA A 141 1.52 16.74 -9.96
CA ALA A 141 2.57 17.43 -10.72
C ALA A 141 3.59 18.13 -9.81
N TYR A 142 3.14 18.81 -8.76
CA TYR A 142 4.02 19.50 -7.80
C TYR A 142 4.78 18.54 -6.88
N PHE A 143 4.23 17.36 -6.57
CA PHE A 143 4.98 16.32 -5.85
C PHE A 143 6.13 15.79 -6.69
N ILE A 144 5.87 15.51 -7.98
CA ILE A 144 6.91 15.02 -8.89
C ILE A 144 7.97 16.10 -9.12
N GLU A 145 7.56 17.36 -9.27
CA GLU A 145 8.49 18.49 -9.38
C GLU A 145 9.34 18.66 -8.12
N ALA A 146 8.75 18.54 -6.93
CA ALA A 146 9.48 18.59 -5.66
C ALA A 146 10.55 17.50 -5.58
N ILE A 147 10.24 16.26 -6.00
CA ILE A 147 11.22 15.16 -6.01
C ILE A 147 12.31 15.40 -7.07
N ARG A 148 11.96 15.97 -8.23
CA ARG A 148 12.93 16.34 -9.27
C ARG A 148 13.91 17.42 -8.77
N GLU A 149 13.41 18.46 -8.12
CA GLU A 149 14.21 19.49 -7.46
C GLU A 149 15.08 18.89 -6.35
N LEU A 150 14.52 18.03 -5.51
CA LEU A 150 15.25 17.38 -4.42
C LEU A 150 16.43 16.54 -4.94
N ALA A 151 16.22 15.79 -6.02
CA ALA A 151 17.27 15.00 -6.66
C ALA A 151 18.41 15.87 -7.23
N LEU A 152 18.11 17.11 -7.61
CA LEU A 152 19.11 18.06 -8.06
C LEU A 152 19.88 18.65 -6.87
N GLU A 153 19.19 18.98 -5.78
CA GLU A 153 19.77 19.60 -4.58
C GLU A 153 20.64 18.63 -3.76
N GLU A 154 20.19 17.38 -3.61
CA GLU A 154 20.88 16.36 -2.82
C GLU A 154 21.92 15.56 -3.65
N GLY A 155 21.95 15.74 -4.97
CA GLY A 155 22.79 14.97 -5.89
C GLY A 155 22.07 13.75 -6.49
N ARG A 156 22.17 13.60 -7.82
CA ARG A 156 21.45 12.58 -8.58
C ARG A 156 21.87 11.14 -8.23
N GLU A 157 23.09 10.97 -7.76
CA GLU A 157 23.67 9.72 -7.27
C GLU A 157 23.01 9.20 -5.99
N ASN A 158 22.35 10.08 -5.23
CA ASN A 158 21.61 9.74 -4.01
C ASN A 158 20.13 9.39 -4.30
N PHE A 159 19.74 9.36 -5.58
CA PHE A 159 18.37 9.09 -6.02
C PHE A 159 18.29 7.86 -6.94
N PHE A 160 17.22 7.09 -6.79
CA PHE A 160 16.89 5.97 -7.65
C PHE A 160 15.40 6.00 -8.02
N PHE A 161 15.11 6.25 -9.30
CA PHE A 161 13.72 6.37 -9.78
C PHE A 161 13.19 5.05 -10.31
N VAL A 162 12.15 4.52 -9.66
CA VAL A 162 11.41 3.34 -10.11
C VAL A 162 10.10 3.78 -10.75
N HIS A 163 9.90 3.46 -12.03
CA HIS A 163 8.65 3.78 -12.73
C HIS A 163 7.81 2.52 -12.95
N VAL A 164 6.63 2.47 -12.33
CA VAL A 164 5.71 1.34 -12.46
C VAL A 164 4.76 1.60 -13.63
N THR A 165 4.72 0.67 -14.59
CA THR A 165 3.90 0.79 -15.81
C THR A 165 3.03 -0.44 -16.02
N LEU A 166 1.96 -0.31 -16.80
CA LEU A 166 1.15 -1.45 -17.26
C LEU A 166 1.64 -1.92 -18.62
N ILE A 167 1.83 -3.24 -18.76
CA ILE A 167 2.11 -3.93 -20.02
C ILE A 167 0.90 -4.81 -20.34
N PRO A 168 -0.08 -4.30 -21.11
CA PRO A 168 -1.27 -5.06 -21.41
C PRO A 168 -0.95 -6.21 -22.38
N VAL A 169 -1.70 -7.29 -22.21
CA VAL A 169 -1.70 -8.45 -23.10
C VAL A 169 -2.99 -8.40 -23.91
N ILE A 170 -2.88 -8.40 -25.24
CA ILE A 170 -4.06 -8.43 -26.12
C ILE A 170 -4.38 -9.88 -26.48
N ASP A 171 -5.45 -10.41 -25.89
CA ASP A 171 -6.06 -11.67 -26.28
C ASP A 171 -6.81 -11.44 -27.61
N PRO A 172 -6.62 -12.29 -28.66
CA PRO A 172 -6.27 -13.71 -28.61
C PRO A 172 -4.79 -14.03 -28.88
N VAL A 173 -3.97 -13.05 -29.25
CA VAL A 173 -2.59 -13.29 -29.73
C VAL A 173 -1.62 -13.53 -28.57
N GLY A 174 -2.00 -13.15 -27.34
CA GLY A 174 -1.14 -13.24 -26.16
C GLY A 174 0.06 -12.29 -26.24
N GLU A 175 -0.01 -11.28 -27.11
CA GLU A 175 1.09 -10.36 -27.35
C GLU A 175 1.15 -9.28 -26.27
N GLN A 176 2.28 -9.20 -25.57
CA GLN A 176 2.61 -8.15 -24.62
C GLN A 176 2.91 -6.83 -25.35
N LYS A 177 2.14 -5.78 -25.07
CA LYS A 177 2.31 -4.47 -25.72
C LYS A 177 3.16 -3.53 -24.86
N SER A 178 4.37 -3.24 -25.31
CA SER A 178 5.29 -2.30 -24.65
C SER A 178 4.95 -0.82 -24.88
N LYS A 179 4.07 -0.50 -25.84
CA LYS A 179 3.82 0.88 -26.28
C LYS A 179 3.30 1.81 -25.16
N PRO A 180 2.35 1.38 -24.29
CA PRO A 180 1.93 2.20 -23.15
C PRO A 180 3.07 2.56 -22.20
N THR A 181 3.97 1.61 -21.92
CA THR A 181 5.18 1.85 -21.11
C THR A 181 6.09 2.90 -21.76
N GLN A 182 6.32 2.80 -23.08
CA GLN A 182 7.15 3.76 -23.82
C GLN A 182 6.59 5.19 -23.74
N HIS A 183 5.28 5.36 -23.93
CA HIS A 183 4.64 6.67 -23.79
C HIS A 183 4.69 7.20 -22.36
N SER A 184 4.44 6.34 -21.37
CA SER A 184 4.48 6.73 -19.96
C SER A 184 5.88 7.20 -19.54
N VAL A 185 6.94 6.50 -19.97
CA VAL A 185 8.32 6.95 -19.75
C VAL A 185 8.60 8.27 -20.47
N SER A 186 8.09 8.46 -21.68
CA SER A 186 8.23 9.74 -22.40
C SER A 186 7.60 10.90 -21.64
N VAL A 187 6.45 10.70 -20.99
CA VAL A 187 5.81 11.73 -20.15
C VAL A 187 6.69 12.02 -18.93
N LEU A 188 7.16 10.99 -18.22
CA LEU A 188 8.07 11.16 -17.07
C LEU A 188 9.37 11.91 -17.45
N ARG A 189 9.93 11.62 -18.62
CA ARG A 189 11.12 12.30 -19.15
C ARG A 189 10.85 13.74 -19.54
N SER A 190 9.65 14.05 -20.06
CA SER A 190 9.27 15.42 -20.43
C SER A 190 9.23 16.38 -19.24
N ILE A 191 9.05 15.85 -18.03
CA ILE A 191 9.12 16.60 -16.77
C ILE A 191 10.50 16.46 -16.08
N GLY A 192 11.53 16.01 -16.81
CA GLY A 192 12.91 16.03 -16.33
C GLY A 192 13.35 14.84 -15.49
N ILE A 193 12.58 13.75 -15.41
CA ILE A 193 12.94 12.54 -14.66
C ILE A 193 13.26 11.39 -15.63
N GLN A 194 14.48 10.88 -15.57
CA GLN A 194 14.87 9.62 -16.22
C GLN A 194 14.74 8.47 -15.20
N PRO A 195 13.89 7.46 -15.45
CA PRO A 195 13.80 6.31 -14.56
C PRO A 195 15.10 5.50 -14.60
N ASP A 196 15.52 5.00 -13.43
CA ASP A 196 16.63 4.05 -13.30
C ASP A 196 16.15 2.60 -13.48
N MET A 197 14.87 2.35 -13.19
CA MET A 197 14.23 1.03 -13.28
C MET A 197 12.78 1.18 -13.76
N ILE A 198 12.34 0.22 -14.56
CA ILE A 198 10.94 0.10 -14.99
C ILE A 198 10.38 -1.21 -14.45
N VAL A 199 9.31 -1.11 -13.68
CA VAL A 199 8.56 -2.26 -13.17
C VAL A 199 7.30 -2.41 -14.03
N GLY A 200 7.29 -3.41 -14.89
CA GLY A 200 6.20 -3.66 -15.82
C GLY A 200 5.17 -4.62 -15.22
N ARG A 201 4.03 -4.07 -14.79
CA ARG A 201 2.86 -4.84 -14.34
C ARG A 201 2.23 -5.59 -15.51
N CYS A 202 2.03 -6.90 -15.36
CA CYS A 202 1.57 -7.77 -16.44
C CYS A 202 0.82 -9.00 -15.89
N ARG A 203 -0.02 -9.66 -16.70
CA ARG A 203 -0.65 -10.93 -16.31
C ARG A 203 0.33 -12.12 -16.35
N LYS A 204 1.33 -12.08 -17.22
CA LYS A 204 2.29 -13.18 -17.46
C LYS A 204 3.73 -12.66 -17.40
N PRO A 205 4.74 -13.50 -17.12
CA PRO A 205 6.14 -13.08 -17.16
C PRO A 205 6.50 -12.35 -18.46
N LEU A 206 7.22 -11.24 -18.36
CA LEU A 206 7.68 -10.50 -19.55
C LEU A 206 8.65 -11.34 -20.37
N THR A 207 8.40 -11.42 -21.66
CA THR A 207 9.31 -12.07 -22.60
C THR A 207 10.61 -11.25 -22.74
N SER A 208 11.73 -11.92 -23.00
CA SER A 208 13.02 -11.26 -23.26
C SER A 208 12.93 -10.25 -24.41
N LYS A 209 12.16 -10.57 -25.46
CA LYS A 209 11.88 -9.66 -26.58
C LYS A 209 11.24 -8.34 -26.12
N VAL A 210 10.28 -8.40 -25.20
CA VAL A 210 9.59 -7.22 -24.66
C VAL A 210 10.51 -6.44 -23.73
N LYS A 211 11.28 -7.11 -22.87
CA LYS A 211 12.28 -6.47 -22.01
C LYS A 211 13.30 -5.68 -22.83
N ARG A 212 13.90 -6.29 -23.85
CA ARG A 212 14.82 -5.63 -24.81
C ARG A 212 14.20 -4.42 -25.48
N LYS A 213 12.96 -4.56 -25.93
CA LYS A 213 12.23 -3.46 -26.56
C LYS A 213 11.99 -2.32 -25.57
N ILE A 214 11.57 -2.59 -24.34
CA ILE A 214 11.38 -1.54 -23.33
C ILE A 214 12.72 -0.87 -23.03
N SER A 215 13.78 -1.64 -22.79
CA SER A 215 15.14 -1.15 -22.54
C SER A 215 15.61 -0.17 -23.63
N LEU A 216 15.55 -0.58 -24.90
CA LEU A 216 16.00 0.23 -26.03
C LEU A 216 15.16 1.52 -26.20
N PHE A 217 13.84 1.42 -26.09
CA PHE A 217 12.96 2.58 -26.32
C PHE A 217 12.88 3.55 -25.14
N CYS A 218 13.17 3.08 -23.92
CA CYS A 218 13.07 3.87 -22.70
C CYS A 218 14.41 4.34 -22.16
N ASP A 219 15.52 3.88 -22.75
CA ASP A 219 16.89 4.18 -22.33
C ASP A 219 17.17 3.74 -20.88
N VAL A 220 16.82 2.49 -20.58
CA VAL A 220 17.02 1.85 -19.26
C VAL A 220 17.72 0.50 -19.48
N PRO A 221 18.73 0.12 -18.67
CA PRO A 221 19.39 -1.18 -18.80
C PRO A 221 18.39 -2.36 -18.81
N GLU A 222 18.62 -3.39 -19.64
CA GLU A 222 17.69 -4.54 -19.76
C GLU A 222 17.46 -5.25 -18.42
N GLU A 223 18.51 -5.34 -17.58
CA GLU A 223 18.44 -5.88 -16.21
C GLU A 223 17.53 -5.06 -15.28
N ALA A 224 17.33 -3.77 -15.56
CA ALA A 224 16.45 -2.88 -14.81
C ALA A 224 15.03 -2.79 -15.42
N VAL A 225 14.70 -3.68 -16.37
CA VAL A 225 13.32 -3.90 -16.83
C VAL A 225 12.74 -5.14 -16.12
N ILE A 226 12.00 -4.86 -15.04
CA ILE A 226 11.51 -5.85 -14.10
C ILE A 226 10.11 -6.31 -14.52
N SER A 227 9.92 -7.63 -14.54
CA SER A 227 8.61 -8.25 -14.73
C SER A 227 7.91 -8.33 -13.39
N ASP A 228 6.84 -7.57 -13.20
CA ASP A 228 5.93 -7.71 -12.06
C ASP A 228 4.64 -8.37 -12.55
N HIS A 229 4.67 -9.71 -12.65
CA HIS A 229 3.52 -10.45 -13.16
C HIS A 229 2.56 -10.86 -12.04
N ASP A 230 1.32 -11.21 -12.39
CA ASP A 230 0.36 -11.74 -11.43
C ASP A 230 0.93 -12.99 -10.71
N VAL A 231 0.90 -12.94 -9.38
CA VAL A 231 1.31 -14.02 -8.48
C VAL A 231 0.15 -14.33 -7.54
N GLU A 232 0.12 -15.54 -6.99
CA GLU A 232 -0.97 -16.00 -6.10
C GLU A 232 -1.08 -15.22 -4.79
N SER A 233 0.01 -14.56 -4.39
CA SER A 233 0.09 -13.81 -3.14
C SER A 233 1.01 -12.61 -3.27
N ILE A 234 0.60 -11.47 -2.70
CA ILE A 234 1.44 -10.28 -2.59
C ILE A 234 2.78 -10.56 -1.88
N TYR A 235 2.80 -11.55 -0.97
CA TYR A 235 3.99 -11.95 -0.24
C TYR A 235 5.03 -12.68 -1.11
N ARG A 236 4.67 -13.09 -2.33
CA ARG A 236 5.60 -13.66 -3.32
C ARG A 236 6.31 -12.58 -4.15
N VAL A 237 5.82 -11.34 -4.19
CA VAL A 237 6.41 -10.24 -4.98
C VAL A 237 7.85 -9.92 -4.55
N PRO A 238 8.22 -9.89 -3.24
CA PRO A 238 9.61 -9.72 -2.84
C PRO A 238 10.56 -10.79 -3.44
N PHE A 239 10.13 -12.05 -3.55
CA PHE A 239 10.92 -13.10 -4.19
C PHE A 239 11.08 -12.87 -5.67
N LEU A 240 10.00 -12.53 -6.36
CA LEU A 240 10.03 -12.19 -7.78
C LEU A 240 11.01 -11.04 -8.08
N PHE A 241 11.11 -10.07 -7.18
CA PHE A 241 12.05 -8.95 -7.30
C PHE A 241 13.48 -9.33 -6.91
N LYS A 242 13.65 -10.19 -5.89
CA LYS A 242 14.95 -10.77 -5.50
C LYS A 242 15.57 -11.56 -6.65
N GLU A 243 14.80 -12.45 -7.28
CA GLU A 243 15.23 -13.28 -8.42
C GLU A 243 15.65 -12.44 -9.64
N GLN A 244 15.05 -11.27 -9.82
CA GLN A 244 15.41 -10.33 -10.88
C GLN A 244 16.50 -9.32 -10.49
N GLY A 245 17.11 -9.47 -9.31
CA GLY A 245 18.24 -8.64 -8.87
C GLY A 245 17.90 -7.20 -8.50
N VAL A 246 16.62 -6.88 -8.24
CA VAL A 246 16.15 -5.49 -7.99
C VAL A 246 16.96 -4.79 -6.90
N HIS A 247 17.08 -5.45 -5.75
CA HIS A 247 17.83 -4.96 -4.60
C HIS A 247 19.32 -4.73 -4.90
N GLU A 248 19.96 -5.62 -5.67
CA GLU A 248 21.36 -5.50 -6.08
C GLU A 248 21.59 -4.31 -7.03
N ILE A 249 20.66 -4.10 -7.97
CA ILE A 249 20.70 -2.95 -8.90
C ILE A 249 20.63 -1.64 -8.11
N ILE A 250 19.71 -1.55 -7.13
CA ILE A 250 19.51 -0.36 -6.31
C ILE A 250 20.77 -0.05 -5.49
N VAL A 251 21.29 -1.00 -4.71
CA VAL A 251 22.48 -0.74 -3.87
C VAL A 251 23.72 -0.42 -4.71
N ARG A 252 23.87 -1.05 -5.88
CA ARG A 252 24.97 -0.76 -6.80
C ARG A 252 24.88 0.66 -7.33
N LYS A 253 23.69 1.11 -7.74
CA LYS A 253 23.47 2.45 -8.31
C LYS A 253 23.64 3.55 -7.27
N LEU A 254 23.16 3.32 -6.04
CA LEU A 254 23.25 4.26 -4.93
C LEU A 254 24.59 4.18 -4.16
N GLY A 255 25.52 3.31 -4.57
CA GLY A 255 26.81 3.14 -3.88
C GLY A 255 26.70 2.62 -2.44
N LEU A 256 25.60 1.95 -2.09
CA LEU A 256 25.31 1.49 -0.75
C LEU A 256 26.04 0.18 -0.44
N LYS A 257 26.51 0.03 0.80
CA LYS A 257 27.16 -1.19 1.30
C LYS A 257 26.18 -1.99 2.17
N PRO A 258 25.73 -3.18 1.72
CA PRO A 258 24.81 -4.00 2.49
C PRO A 258 25.40 -4.39 3.85
N LYS A 259 24.61 -4.33 4.92
CA LYS A 259 25.01 -4.74 6.27
C LYS A 259 24.75 -6.23 6.52
N LYS A 260 23.85 -6.84 5.74
CA LYS A 260 23.49 -8.27 5.77
C LYS A 260 23.51 -8.87 4.37
N LYS A 261 23.81 -10.17 4.29
CA LYS A 261 23.84 -10.94 3.03
C LYS A 261 22.59 -11.78 2.79
N GLU A 262 21.96 -12.29 3.85
CA GLU A 262 20.74 -13.10 3.73
C GLU A 262 19.53 -12.19 3.59
N VAL A 263 18.78 -12.34 2.49
CA VAL A 263 17.58 -11.56 2.17
C VAL A 263 16.38 -12.50 2.10
N LEU A 264 15.26 -12.16 2.77
CA LEU A 264 14.00 -12.92 2.83
C LEU A 264 14.00 -14.25 3.60
N ARG A 265 15.04 -14.62 4.35
CA ARG A 265 15.08 -15.93 5.05
C ARG A 265 13.87 -16.23 5.93
N TYR A 266 13.47 -15.29 6.78
CA TYR A 266 12.28 -15.42 7.62
C TYR A 266 10.97 -15.47 6.80
N TRP A 267 10.95 -14.73 5.70
CA TRP A 267 9.81 -14.67 4.78
C TRP A 267 9.62 -16.01 4.03
N GLU A 268 10.72 -16.67 3.66
CA GLU A 268 10.73 -18.01 3.07
C GLU A 268 10.14 -19.03 4.04
N GLU A 269 10.54 -18.96 5.32
CA GLU A 269 10.06 -19.87 6.35
C GLU A 269 8.54 -19.77 6.52
N ILE A 270 7.99 -18.56 6.64
CA ILE A 270 6.55 -18.38 6.82
C ILE A 270 5.76 -18.86 5.60
N LEU A 271 6.18 -18.49 4.39
CA LEU A 271 5.45 -18.89 3.19
C LEU A 271 5.48 -20.41 2.95
N SER A 272 6.56 -21.09 3.36
CA SER A 272 6.63 -22.55 3.23
C SER A 272 5.56 -23.29 4.05
N ARG A 273 5.06 -22.68 5.13
CA ARG A 273 4.00 -23.26 5.98
C ARG A 273 2.62 -23.20 5.31
N CYS A 274 2.41 -22.24 4.41
CA CYS A 274 1.14 -22.05 3.70
C CYS A 274 0.82 -23.20 2.73
N ASP A 275 1.85 -23.78 2.10
CA ASP A 275 1.67 -24.72 0.98
C ASP A 275 1.30 -26.15 1.46
N ILE A 276 1.24 -26.40 2.78
CA ILE A 276 1.30 -27.76 3.34
C ILE A 276 -0.04 -28.28 3.90
N THR A 277 -1.06 -27.45 4.12
CA THR A 277 -2.13 -27.82 5.08
C THR A 277 -3.51 -28.10 4.48
N SER A 278 -4.18 -29.13 5.01
CA SER A 278 -5.52 -29.61 4.61
C SER A 278 -6.64 -29.22 5.58
N GLN A 279 -6.31 -28.52 6.67
CA GLN A 279 -7.29 -28.10 7.68
C GLN A 279 -7.90 -26.76 7.29
N GLU A 280 -9.23 -26.70 7.28
CA GLU A 280 -9.98 -25.47 7.00
C GLU A 280 -10.84 -25.08 8.21
N VAL A 281 -10.86 -23.79 8.55
CA VAL A 281 -11.75 -23.20 9.56
C VAL A 281 -12.65 -22.17 8.89
N ARG A 282 -13.94 -22.17 9.19
CA ARG A 282 -14.87 -21.18 8.62
C ARG A 282 -15.08 -20.04 9.61
N ILE A 283 -14.82 -18.82 9.18
CA ILE A 283 -14.95 -17.62 10.03
C ILE A 283 -15.97 -16.69 9.37
N ALA A 284 -17.04 -16.32 10.09
CA ALA A 284 -17.94 -15.27 9.65
C ALA A 284 -17.35 -13.89 9.95
N ILE A 285 -17.37 -12.99 8.97
CA ILE A 285 -17.17 -11.55 9.19
C ILE A 285 -18.50 -10.86 8.98
N VAL A 286 -19.07 -10.33 10.07
CA VAL A 286 -20.38 -9.68 10.09
C VAL A 286 -20.21 -8.17 9.93
N GLY A 287 -20.03 -7.76 8.68
CA GLY A 287 -19.70 -6.39 8.29
C GLY A 287 -20.90 -5.59 7.82
N LYS A 288 -20.76 -4.27 7.77
CA LYS A 288 -21.74 -3.38 7.14
C LYS A 288 -21.56 -3.32 5.61
N TYR A 289 -20.35 -3.61 5.13
CA TYR A 289 -19.87 -3.32 3.77
C TYR A 289 -19.23 -4.55 3.11
N THR A 290 -19.88 -5.71 3.18
CA THR A 290 -19.19 -6.96 2.81
C THR A 290 -18.95 -7.15 1.30
N GLY A 291 -19.66 -6.37 0.47
CA GLY A 291 -19.40 -6.30 -0.97
C GLY A 291 -18.05 -5.68 -1.34
N LEU A 292 -17.41 -4.91 -0.45
CA LEU A 292 -16.14 -4.24 -0.70
C LEU A 292 -15.07 -4.75 0.26
N LYS A 293 -14.33 -5.79 -0.17
CA LYS A 293 -13.32 -6.46 0.65
C LYS A 293 -12.21 -5.52 1.11
N ASP A 294 -11.92 -4.48 0.33
CA ASP A 294 -10.86 -3.50 0.63
C ASP A 294 -11.17 -2.66 1.87
N SER A 295 -12.44 -2.51 2.26
CA SER A 295 -12.82 -1.87 3.53
C SER A 295 -12.47 -2.69 4.77
N TYR A 296 -11.96 -3.92 4.58
CA TYR A 296 -11.53 -4.85 5.62
C TYR A 296 -10.13 -5.42 5.34
N ALA A 297 -9.31 -4.74 4.53
CA ALA A 297 -8.03 -5.26 4.05
C ALA A 297 -7.11 -5.68 5.21
N SER A 298 -6.95 -4.86 6.24
CA SER A 298 -6.12 -5.18 7.40
C SER A 298 -6.65 -6.36 8.21
N LEU A 299 -7.98 -6.51 8.32
CA LEU A 299 -8.58 -7.68 8.97
C LEU A 299 -8.32 -8.96 8.17
N ILE A 300 -8.46 -8.90 6.84
CA ILE A 300 -8.16 -10.03 5.96
C ILE A 300 -6.68 -10.41 6.06
N GLU A 301 -5.78 -9.43 6.04
CA GLU A 301 -4.34 -9.68 6.15
C GLU A 301 -3.95 -10.22 7.53
N ALA A 302 -4.56 -9.75 8.62
CA ALA A 302 -4.33 -10.31 9.95
C ALA A 302 -4.76 -11.79 10.05
N ILE A 303 -5.94 -12.12 9.50
CA ILE A 303 -6.40 -13.51 9.40
C ILE A 303 -5.40 -14.31 8.58
N ARG A 304 -4.97 -13.78 7.44
CA ARG A 304 -4.01 -14.44 6.55
C ARG A 304 -2.68 -14.70 7.25
N HIS A 305 -2.15 -13.77 8.03
CA HIS A 305 -0.93 -13.99 8.82
C HIS A 305 -1.11 -15.09 9.84
N ALA A 306 -2.29 -15.17 10.49
CA ALA A 306 -2.61 -16.28 11.38
C ALA A 306 -2.72 -17.62 10.62
N GLU A 307 -3.28 -17.64 9.41
CA GLU A 307 -3.28 -18.82 8.53
C GLU A 307 -1.85 -19.31 8.26
N MET A 308 -0.94 -18.39 7.89
CA MET A 308 0.46 -18.73 7.61
C MET A 308 1.19 -19.24 8.86
N HIS A 309 0.91 -18.63 10.01
CA HIS A 309 1.55 -18.98 11.26
C HIS A 309 1.12 -20.37 11.77
N LEU A 310 -0.19 -20.65 11.73
CA LEU A 310 -0.79 -21.88 12.24
C LEU A 310 -0.78 -23.02 11.23
N GLY A 311 -0.62 -22.73 9.94
CA GLY A 311 -0.82 -23.72 8.89
C GLY A 311 -2.28 -24.20 8.85
N VAL A 312 -3.24 -23.26 8.81
CA VAL A 312 -4.67 -23.56 8.70
C VAL A 312 -5.28 -22.58 7.72
N LYS A 313 -6.21 -23.03 6.87
CA LYS A 313 -6.90 -22.16 5.93
C LYS A 313 -8.20 -21.60 6.51
N ALA A 314 -8.31 -20.30 6.63
CA ALA A 314 -9.51 -19.58 7.02
C ALA A 314 -10.41 -19.31 5.81
N ARG A 315 -11.57 -19.97 5.77
CA ARG A 315 -12.64 -19.68 4.82
C ARG A 315 -13.52 -18.57 5.38
N ILE A 316 -13.30 -17.35 4.88
CA ILE A 316 -14.09 -16.18 5.27
C ILE A 316 -15.49 -16.26 4.65
N LYS A 317 -16.51 -16.34 5.50
CA LYS A 317 -17.93 -16.17 5.15
C LYS A 317 -18.32 -14.71 5.39
N TRP A 318 -18.55 -13.97 4.31
CA TRP A 318 -19.00 -12.58 4.38
C TRP A 318 -20.50 -12.54 4.67
N VAL A 319 -20.89 -11.79 5.69
CA VAL A 319 -22.30 -11.64 6.09
C VAL A 319 -22.60 -10.16 6.30
N GLU A 320 -23.55 -9.62 5.53
CA GLU A 320 -24.03 -8.26 5.78
C GLU A 320 -24.86 -8.21 7.04
N SER A 321 -24.54 -7.29 7.93
CA SER A 321 -25.29 -7.10 9.16
C SER A 321 -26.76 -6.75 8.89
N THR A 322 -27.06 -6.04 7.79
CA THR A 322 -28.44 -5.74 7.40
C THR A 322 -29.22 -6.97 6.95
N ASP A 323 -28.55 -7.97 6.35
CA ASP A 323 -29.22 -9.22 5.99
C ASP A 323 -29.65 -10.02 7.23
N ILE A 324 -28.94 -9.88 8.35
CA ILE A 324 -29.30 -10.47 9.64
C ILE A 324 -30.51 -9.77 10.28
N GLU A 325 -30.83 -8.53 9.89
CA GLU A 325 -32.04 -7.85 10.35
C GLU A 325 -33.29 -8.38 9.63
N GLU A 326 -33.13 -8.82 8.37
CA GLU A 326 -34.22 -9.35 7.55
C GLU A 326 -34.38 -10.87 7.65
N ARG A 327 -33.30 -11.59 7.93
CA ARG A 327 -33.21 -13.06 8.00
C ARG A 327 -32.68 -13.50 9.36
N SER A 328 -32.73 -14.80 9.65
CA SER A 328 -32.23 -15.30 10.93
C SER A 328 -30.69 -15.36 10.98
N PRO A 329 -30.05 -15.04 12.12
CA PRO A 329 -28.62 -15.26 12.31
C PRO A 329 -28.27 -16.75 12.23
N GLU A 330 -29.18 -17.66 12.59
CA GLU A 330 -28.98 -19.11 12.48
C GLU A 330 -28.77 -19.57 11.03
N GLU A 331 -29.56 -19.03 10.11
CA GLU A 331 -29.39 -19.30 8.69
C GLU A 331 -28.05 -18.75 8.17
N LEU A 332 -27.76 -17.48 8.46
CA LEU A 332 -26.61 -16.77 7.91
C LEU A 332 -25.27 -17.13 8.57
N LEU A 333 -25.28 -17.57 9.82
CA LEU A 333 -24.10 -17.99 10.59
C LEU A 333 -24.00 -19.51 10.74
N SER A 334 -24.84 -20.27 10.04
CA SER A 334 -24.72 -21.72 9.94
C SER A 334 -23.31 -22.16 9.51
N GLU A 335 -22.83 -23.24 10.14
CA GLU A 335 -21.57 -23.93 9.84
C GLU A 335 -20.29 -23.09 10.03
N VAL A 336 -20.34 -21.98 10.76
CA VAL A 336 -19.14 -21.19 11.09
C VAL A 336 -18.52 -21.65 12.40
N SER A 337 -17.21 -21.62 12.47
CA SER A 337 -16.41 -22.01 13.64
C SER A 337 -15.99 -20.80 14.49
N GLY A 338 -16.25 -19.58 14.01
CA GLY A 338 -15.98 -18.33 14.71
C GLY A 338 -16.68 -17.15 14.04
N VAL A 339 -16.98 -16.12 14.82
CA VAL A 339 -17.64 -14.89 14.35
C VAL A 339 -16.76 -13.69 14.71
N ILE A 340 -16.48 -12.85 13.71
CA ILE A 340 -15.80 -11.57 13.88
C ILE A 340 -16.82 -10.46 13.55
N VAL A 341 -17.05 -9.56 14.51
CA VAL A 341 -17.83 -8.34 14.27
C VAL A 341 -16.86 -7.15 14.24
N PRO A 342 -16.54 -6.61 13.05
CA PRO A 342 -15.67 -5.45 12.91
C PRO A 342 -16.38 -4.15 13.30
N GLY A 343 -15.62 -3.05 13.21
CA GLY A 343 -16.14 -1.69 13.28
C GLY A 343 -17.29 -1.42 12.29
N GLY A 344 -17.98 -0.31 12.48
CA GLY A 344 -19.01 0.14 11.55
C GLY A 344 -19.43 1.58 11.83
N PHE A 345 -19.32 2.44 10.83
CA PHE A 345 -19.75 3.83 10.95
C PHE A 345 -21.27 3.96 10.80
N GLY A 346 -21.89 4.76 11.66
CA GLY A 346 -23.32 5.10 11.61
C GLY A 346 -24.25 4.01 12.15
N LYS A 347 -25.56 4.28 12.09
CA LYS A 347 -26.60 3.48 12.77
C LYS A 347 -27.11 2.25 12.00
N ARG A 348 -26.80 2.12 10.71
CA ARG A 348 -27.33 1.04 9.86
C ARG A 348 -26.63 -0.28 10.17
N GLY A 349 -27.40 -1.36 10.36
CA GLY A 349 -26.89 -2.71 10.58
C GLY A 349 -26.49 -3.00 12.02
N VAL A 350 -26.95 -2.19 12.98
CA VAL A 350 -26.60 -2.34 14.40
C VAL A 350 -27.35 -3.50 15.02
N GLU A 351 -28.66 -3.61 14.77
CA GLU A 351 -29.49 -4.68 15.35
C GLU A 351 -29.06 -6.05 14.81
N GLY A 352 -28.69 -6.12 13.53
CA GLY A 352 -28.17 -7.35 12.95
C GLY A 352 -26.83 -7.78 13.54
N LYS A 353 -25.97 -6.83 13.93
CA LYS A 353 -24.73 -7.13 14.67
C LYS A 353 -25.03 -7.64 16.09
N ILE A 354 -25.97 -7.03 16.80
CA ILE A 354 -26.40 -7.48 18.13
C ILE A 354 -26.96 -8.91 18.05
N SER A 355 -27.84 -9.18 17.08
CA SER A 355 -28.40 -10.50 16.81
C SER A 355 -27.33 -11.56 16.50
N ALA A 356 -26.30 -11.20 15.72
CA ALA A 356 -25.17 -12.08 15.46
C ALA A 356 -24.35 -12.41 16.72
N ILE A 357 -24.18 -11.42 17.61
CA ILE A 357 -23.46 -11.57 18.89
C ILE A 357 -24.24 -12.50 19.81
N GLU A 358 -25.55 -12.28 19.98
CA GLU A 358 -26.43 -13.13 20.77
C GLU A 358 -26.37 -14.58 20.26
N HIS A 359 -26.47 -14.76 18.93
CA HIS A 359 -26.37 -16.08 18.31
C HIS A 359 -25.04 -16.77 18.63
N ALA A 360 -23.92 -16.06 18.52
CA ALA A 360 -22.61 -16.62 18.85
C ALA A 360 -22.51 -17.02 20.33
N ARG A 361 -23.01 -16.17 21.25
CA ARG A 361 -23.00 -16.41 22.70
C ARG A 361 -23.85 -17.63 23.09
N VAL A 362 -25.10 -17.68 22.63
CA VAL A 362 -26.05 -18.77 22.95
C VAL A 362 -25.56 -20.12 22.40
N ASN A 363 -24.95 -20.12 21.21
CA ASN A 363 -24.44 -21.33 20.56
C ASN A 363 -22.98 -21.66 20.90
N ARG A 364 -22.34 -20.89 21.80
CA ARG A 364 -20.94 -21.06 22.22
C ARG A 364 -19.95 -21.04 21.05
N ILE A 365 -20.22 -20.19 20.05
CA ILE A 365 -19.32 -19.95 18.93
C ILE A 365 -18.29 -18.91 19.36
N PRO A 366 -16.98 -19.14 19.17
CA PRO A 366 -15.94 -18.15 19.45
C PRO A 366 -16.22 -16.80 18.77
N TYR A 367 -16.06 -15.72 19.53
CA TYR A 367 -16.41 -14.38 19.10
C TYR A 367 -15.22 -13.41 19.25
N LEU A 368 -15.02 -12.56 18.25
CA LEU A 368 -14.07 -11.43 18.30
C LEU A 368 -14.79 -10.14 17.89
N GLY A 369 -14.97 -9.23 18.84
CA GLY A 369 -15.52 -7.89 18.60
C GLY A 369 -14.41 -6.85 18.47
N LEU A 370 -14.34 -6.15 17.33
CA LEU A 370 -13.35 -5.09 17.10
C LEU A 370 -14.02 -3.72 17.23
N CYS A 371 -13.52 -2.88 18.13
CA CYS A 371 -14.03 -1.53 18.39
C CYS A 371 -15.56 -1.52 18.59
N PHE A 372 -16.34 -1.13 17.58
CA PHE A 372 -17.79 -1.14 17.64
C PHE A 372 -18.38 -2.53 17.90
N GLY A 373 -17.75 -3.61 17.40
CA GLY A 373 -18.17 -4.97 17.74
C GLY A 373 -18.12 -5.25 19.23
N MET A 374 -17.03 -4.86 19.91
CA MET A 374 -16.90 -4.98 21.36
C MET A 374 -17.97 -4.14 22.08
N GLN A 375 -18.22 -2.91 21.63
CA GLN A 375 -19.26 -2.06 22.22
C GLN A 375 -20.64 -2.70 22.14
N LEU A 376 -21.00 -3.27 20.98
CA LEU A 376 -22.27 -3.96 20.79
C LEU A 376 -22.37 -5.26 21.59
N ALA A 377 -21.24 -5.92 21.89
CA ALA A 377 -21.25 -7.08 22.78
C ALA A 377 -21.61 -6.72 24.21
N VAL A 378 -21.21 -5.53 24.68
CA VAL A 378 -21.65 -5.01 25.98
C VAL A 378 -23.13 -4.65 25.96
N VAL A 379 -23.63 -4.09 24.85
CA VAL A 379 -25.06 -3.77 24.68
C VAL A 379 -25.92 -5.03 24.64
N GLU A 380 -25.50 -6.08 23.95
CA GLU A 380 -26.24 -7.36 23.90
C GLU A 380 -26.33 -8.05 25.26
N PHE A 381 -25.28 -7.92 26.09
CA PHE A 381 -25.23 -8.57 27.40
C PHE A 381 -26.08 -7.87 28.47
N ALA A 382 -26.26 -6.54 28.36
CA ALA A 382 -26.95 -5.70 29.33
C ALA A 382 -28.48 -5.72 29.13
#